data_AF-A0A8T0AZW1-F1
#
_entry.id   AF-A0A8T0AZW1-F1
#
_cell.length_a   1.000
_cell.length_b   1.000
_cell.length_c   1.000
_cell.angle_alpha   90.00
_cell.angle_beta   90.00
_cell.angle_gamma   90.00
#
_symmetry.space_group_name_H-M   'P 1'
#
loop_
_entity.id
_entity.type
_entity.pdbx_description
1 polymer ?
#
loop_
_entity_poly.entity_id
_entity_poly.type
_entity_poly.pdbx_seq_one_letter_code
_entity_poly.pdbx_strand_id
1 'polypeptide(L)'
;MVVCRMVLEAKKRRRVRTERRIRWWKLKEEEFSVRFREEVRQGLGGGEEVPDDWATTAGVMREAARKVLGVTSGNRKQDKETWWWNEEVQESIRRKRLAKQKWDRQSDEKSRQEYKEMRQQVKRDVAKAKKKAYEELYERLDTKEGEKDLYRLARQRDRAGKDVLQVRAVKDGEGNVLTSEESVLRR
;
A
#
# COMPACT_ATOMS: atom_id res chain seq x y z
N MET A 1 44.36 -4.83 21.70
CA MET A 1 42.98 -4.36 21.52
C MET A 1 42.50 -4.86 20.17
N VAL A 2 41.68 -5.92 20.13
CA VAL A 2 41.26 -6.55 18.87
C VAL A 2 40.03 -5.81 18.36
N VAL A 3 40.18 -5.05 17.27
CA VAL A 3 39.08 -4.33 16.63
C VAL A 3 38.50 -5.24 15.55
N CYS A 4 37.34 -5.84 15.83
CA CYS A 4 36.62 -6.66 14.86
C CYS A 4 35.81 -5.75 13.92
N ARG A 5 36.18 -5.75 12.64
CA ARG A 5 35.48 -4.98 11.59
C ARG A 5 34.37 -5.87 11.00
N MET A 6 33.15 -5.70 11.49
CA MET A 6 31.98 -6.35 10.89
C MET A 6 31.54 -5.58 9.64
N VAL A 7 31.60 -6.22 8.48
CA VAL A 7 31.04 -5.70 7.23
C VAL A 7 29.67 -6.34 7.04
N LEU A 8 28.61 -5.59 7.33
CA LEU A 8 27.24 -6.01 7.06
C LEU A 8 26.92 -5.76 5.59
N GLU A 9 26.98 -6.79 4.76
CA GLU A 9 26.44 -6.73 3.41
C GLU A 9 24.91 -6.69 3.48
N ALA A 10 24.35 -5.50 3.29
CA ALA A 10 22.91 -5.31 3.18
C ALA A 10 22.41 -5.96 1.89
N LYS A 11 21.92 -7.21 1.96
CA LYS A 11 21.20 -7.85 0.84
C LYS A 11 20.00 -6.97 0.46
N LYS A 12 20.02 -6.41 -0.75
CA LYS A 12 18.88 -5.65 -1.29
C LYS A 12 17.66 -6.57 -1.26
N ARG A 13 16.60 -6.18 -0.54
CA ARG A 13 15.31 -6.87 -0.60
C ARG A 13 14.88 -6.97 -2.06
N ARG A 14 14.70 -8.19 -2.57
CA ARG A 14 14.09 -8.41 -3.89
C ARG A 14 12.73 -7.73 -3.87
N ARG A 15 12.48 -6.85 -4.84
CA ARG A 15 11.13 -6.31 -5.05
C ARG A 15 10.25 -7.48 -5.44
N VAL A 16 9.33 -7.88 -4.56
CA VAL A 16 8.28 -8.82 -4.91
C VAL A 16 7.48 -8.18 -6.04
N ARG A 17 7.42 -8.84 -7.20
CA ARG A 17 6.62 -8.35 -8.33
C ARG A 17 5.17 -8.57 -7.94
N THR A 18 4.50 -7.50 -7.50
CA THR A 18 3.09 -7.60 -7.13
C THR A 18 2.27 -7.94 -8.37
N GLU A 19 1.43 -8.95 -8.28
CA GLU A 19 0.57 -9.37 -9.39
C GLU A 19 -0.39 -8.22 -9.78
N ARG A 20 -0.54 -8.01 -11.08
CA ARG A 20 -1.46 -6.99 -11.60
C ARG A 20 -2.90 -7.43 -11.30
N ARG A 21 -3.70 -6.54 -10.71
CA ARG A 21 -5.09 -6.83 -10.34
C ARG A 21 -6.06 -6.10 -11.26
N ILE A 22 -7.05 -6.82 -11.78
CA ILE A 22 -8.17 -6.28 -12.54
C ILE A 22 -9.03 -5.42 -11.60
N ARG A 23 -9.54 -4.28 -12.10
CA ARG A 23 -10.35 -3.34 -11.33
C ARG A 23 -11.83 -3.74 -11.27
N TRP A 24 -12.12 -4.89 -10.68
CA TRP A 24 -13.49 -5.44 -10.59
C TRP A 24 -14.52 -4.47 -9.98
N TRP A 25 -14.10 -3.56 -9.10
CA TRP A 25 -14.99 -2.57 -8.48
C TRP A 25 -15.63 -1.59 -9.47
N LYS A 26 -15.05 -1.41 -10.67
CA LYS A 26 -15.62 -0.57 -11.73
C LYS A 26 -16.92 -1.13 -12.31
N LEU A 27 -17.21 -2.43 -12.10
CA LEU A 27 -18.49 -3.01 -12.52
C LEU A 27 -19.70 -2.46 -11.76
N LYS A 28 -19.48 -1.70 -10.68
CA LYS A 28 -20.54 -0.95 -10.00
C LYS A 28 -21.10 0.21 -10.85
N GLU A 29 -20.32 0.65 -11.84
CA GLU A 29 -20.74 1.69 -12.78
C GLU A 29 -21.40 1.02 -13.99
N GLU A 30 -22.62 1.45 -14.33
CA GLU A 30 -23.48 0.84 -15.36
C GLU A 30 -22.76 0.78 -16.73
N GLU A 31 -22.05 1.84 -17.10
CA GLU A 31 -21.30 1.96 -18.36
C GLU A 31 -20.21 0.88 -18.51
N PHE A 32 -19.53 0.53 -17.41
CA PHE A 32 -18.51 -0.52 -17.42
C PHE A 32 -19.13 -1.91 -17.36
N SER A 33 -20.27 -2.07 -16.70
CA SER A 33 -21.03 -3.32 -16.67
C SER A 33 -21.58 -3.71 -18.05
N VAL A 34 -22.21 -2.76 -18.75
CA VAL A 34 -22.76 -2.99 -20.10
C VAL A 34 -21.65 -3.35 -21.09
N ARG A 35 -20.59 -2.54 -21.17
CA ARG A 35 -19.46 -2.80 -22.06
C ARG A 35 -18.75 -4.11 -21.76
N PHE A 36 -18.64 -4.48 -20.48
CA PHE A 36 -18.05 -5.77 -20.10
C PHE A 36 -18.90 -6.95 -20.57
N ARG A 37 -20.22 -6.89 -20.41
CA ARG A 37 -21.14 -7.95 -20.90
C ARG A 37 -21.09 -8.08 -22.42
N GLU A 38 -21.06 -6.97 -23.14
CA GLU A 38 -20.94 -6.98 -24.60
C GLU A 38 -19.63 -7.61 -25.06
N GLU A 39 -18.50 -7.22 -24.46
CA GLU A 39 -17.18 -7.77 -24.80
C GLU A 39 -17.07 -9.27 -24.45
N VAL A 40 -17.65 -9.70 -23.34
CA VAL A 40 -17.71 -11.14 -22.98
C VAL A 40 -18.59 -11.91 -23.98
N ARG A 41 -19.75 -11.36 -24.36
CA ARG A 41 -20.65 -11.98 -25.33
C ARG A 41 -19.98 -12.10 -26.71
N GLN A 42 -19.25 -11.08 -27.13
CA GLN A 42 -18.46 -11.12 -28.37
C GLN A 42 -17.33 -12.17 -28.29
N GLY A 43 -16.61 -12.23 -27.16
CA GLY A 43 -15.54 -13.19 -26.96
C GLY A 43 -15.99 -14.65 -26.87
N LEU A 44 -17.26 -14.90 -26.54
CA LEU A 44 -17.87 -16.23 -26.51
C LEU A 44 -18.63 -16.58 -27.82
N GLY A 45 -18.47 -15.77 -28.87
CA GLY A 45 -19.05 -16.07 -30.19
C GLY A 45 -20.53 -15.70 -30.36
N GLY A 46 -21.12 -14.92 -29.45
CA GLY A 46 -22.46 -14.36 -29.62
C GLY A 46 -23.64 -15.32 -29.42
N GLY A 47 -23.39 -16.59 -29.12
CA GLY A 47 -24.42 -17.58 -28.78
C GLY A 47 -24.98 -17.39 -27.36
N GLU A 48 -26.20 -17.89 -27.13
CA GLU A 48 -26.77 -18.01 -25.77
C GLU A 48 -26.12 -19.15 -24.96
N GLU A 49 -25.53 -20.14 -25.64
CA GLU A 49 -24.83 -21.26 -25.00
C GLU A 49 -23.38 -20.89 -24.68
N VAL A 50 -23.08 -20.93 -23.37
CA VAL A 50 -21.72 -20.79 -22.86
C VAL A 50 -21.00 -22.13 -23.06
N PRO A 51 -19.74 -22.14 -23.52
CA PRO A 51 -18.94 -23.36 -23.60
C PRO A 51 -18.90 -24.10 -22.26
N ASP A 52 -19.08 -25.42 -22.29
CA ASP A 52 -19.06 -26.29 -21.09
C ASP A 52 -17.68 -26.27 -20.38
N ASP A 53 -16.64 -25.84 -21.10
CA ASP A 53 -15.31 -25.62 -20.54
C ASP A 53 -15.20 -24.27 -19.79
N TRP A 54 -15.22 -24.38 -18.47
CA TRP A 54 -15.03 -23.26 -17.56
C TRP A 54 -13.66 -22.56 -17.72
N ALA A 55 -12.61 -23.28 -18.11
CA ALA A 55 -11.28 -22.67 -18.26
C ALA A 55 -11.26 -21.65 -19.40
N THR A 56 -11.85 -22.01 -20.53
CA THR A 56 -12.01 -21.14 -21.70
C THR A 56 -12.91 -19.94 -21.38
N THR A 57 -14.07 -20.19 -20.76
CA THR A 57 -15.01 -19.13 -20.37
C THR A 57 -14.39 -18.14 -19.39
N ALA A 58 -13.69 -18.63 -18.36
CA ALA A 58 -12.98 -17.78 -17.40
C ALA A 58 -11.82 -17.02 -18.05
N GLY A 59 -11.16 -17.59 -19.07
CA GLY A 59 -10.14 -16.92 -19.88
C GLY A 59 -10.70 -15.68 -20.57
N VAL A 60 -11.78 -15.87 -21.34
CA VAL A 60 -12.48 -14.80 -22.06
C VAL A 60 -12.95 -13.70 -21.11
N MET A 61 -13.53 -14.07 -19.96
CA MET A 61 -13.96 -13.10 -18.95
C MET A 61 -12.79 -12.27 -18.39
N ARG A 62 -11.64 -12.88 -18.13
CA ARG A 62 -10.46 -12.15 -17.64
C ARG A 62 -9.88 -11.22 -18.70
N GLU A 63 -9.88 -11.62 -19.98
CA GLU A 63 -9.43 -10.77 -21.08
C GLU A 63 -10.34 -9.56 -21.28
N ALA A 64 -11.66 -9.79 -21.38
CA ALA A 64 -12.66 -8.73 -21.47
C ALA A 64 -12.57 -7.77 -20.27
N ALA A 65 -12.37 -8.31 -19.06
CA ALA A 65 -12.24 -7.49 -17.86
C ALA A 65 -10.93 -6.67 -17.86
N ARG A 66 -9.83 -7.20 -18.39
CA ARG A 66 -8.58 -6.44 -18.57
C ARG A 66 -8.76 -5.32 -19.59
N LYS A 67 -9.49 -5.56 -20.68
CA LYS A 67 -9.77 -4.58 -21.74
C LYS A 67 -10.67 -3.45 -21.24
N VAL A 68 -11.80 -3.79 -20.62
CA VAL A 68 -12.83 -2.83 -20.20
C VAL A 68 -12.52 -2.16 -18.86
N LEU A 69 -12.14 -2.95 -17.84
CA LEU A 69 -11.90 -2.42 -16.49
C LEU A 69 -10.46 -1.95 -16.30
N GLY A 70 -9.52 -2.46 -17.09
CA GLY A 70 -8.09 -2.19 -16.96
C GLY A 70 -7.45 -2.88 -15.75
N VAL A 71 -6.11 -2.81 -15.69
CA VAL A 71 -5.31 -3.42 -14.63
C VAL A 71 -4.57 -2.39 -13.78
N THR A 72 -4.48 -2.67 -12.48
CA THR A 72 -3.62 -1.93 -11.55
C THR A 72 -2.34 -2.69 -11.29
N SER A 73 -1.27 -2.01 -10.92
CA SER A 73 0.03 -2.62 -10.59
C SER A 73 0.00 -3.49 -9.33
N GLY A 74 -1.16 -3.64 -8.67
CA GLY A 74 -1.35 -4.41 -7.44
C GLY A 74 -0.65 -3.81 -6.22
N ASN A 75 0.28 -2.89 -6.43
CA ASN A 75 1.01 -2.21 -5.39
C ASN A 75 0.04 -1.24 -4.69
N ARG A 76 -0.44 -1.61 -3.51
CA ARG A 76 -1.07 -0.64 -2.61
C ARG A 76 -0.05 0.47 -2.42
N LYS A 77 -0.39 1.70 -2.82
CA LYS A 77 0.26 2.86 -2.19
C LYS A 77 0.07 2.62 -0.70
N GLN A 78 1.16 2.51 0.05
CA GLN A 78 1.06 2.78 1.48
C GLN A 78 0.39 4.13 1.56
N ASP A 79 -0.83 4.17 2.10
CA ASP A 79 -1.47 5.43 2.44
C ASP A 79 -0.48 6.15 3.33
N LYS A 80 0.17 7.17 2.77
CA LYS A 80 1.03 8.03 3.56
C LYS A 80 0.08 8.66 4.55
N GLU A 81 0.25 8.34 5.83
CA GLU A 81 -0.51 8.90 6.93
C GLU A 81 -0.48 10.44 6.84
N THR A 82 -1.54 11.01 6.25
CA THR A 82 -1.70 12.45 5.98
C THR A 82 -2.48 13.16 7.07
N TRP A 83 -2.91 12.45 8.11
CA TRP A 83 -3.80 12.97 9.15
C TRP A 83 -3.17 14.06 10.05
N TRP A 84 -1.84 14.22 10.04
CA TRP A 84 -1.09 15.29 10.73
C TRP A 84 -0.44 16.30 9.76
N TRP A 85 -0.80 16.26 8.47
CA TRP A 85 -0.18 17.07 7.43
C TRP A 85 -0.82 18.45 7.32
N ASN A 86 -0.22 19.45 7.96
CA ASN A 86 -0.70 20.84 7.97
C ASN A 86 0.19 21.77 7.12
N GLU A 87 -0.29 22.98 6.84
CA GLU A 87 0.42 23.99 6.04
C GLU A 87 1.75 24.43 6.70
N GLU A 88 1.76 24.53 8.02
CA GLU A 88 2.95 24.91 8.81
C GLU A 88 4.10 23.90 8.65
N VAL A 89 3.80 22.60 8.70
CA VAL A 89 4.78 21.52 8.47
C VAL A 89 5.26 21.54 7.03
N GLN A 90 4.37 21.78 6.06
CA GLN A 90 4.77 21.92 4.66
C GLN A 90 5.73 23.08 4.47
N GLU A 91 5.41 24.25 5.03
CA GLU A 91 6.24 25.43 4.91
C GLU A 91 7.60 25.23 5.57
N SER A 92 7.63 24.66 6.78
CA SER A 92 8.87 24.34 7.49
C SER A 92 9.74 23.36 6.69
N ILE A 93 9.13 22.35 6.05
CA ILE A 93 9.85 21.44 5.15
C ILE A 93 10.36 22.18 3.90
N ARG A 94 9.59 23.10 3.31
CA ARG A 94 10.04 23.93 2.18
C ARG A 94 11.25 24.77 2.59
N ARG A 95 11.19 25.47 3.73
CA ARG A 95 12.30 26.29 4.24
C ARG A 95 13.54 25.45 4.53
N LYS A 96 13.39 24.26 5.13
CA LYS A 96 14.50 23.30 5.31
C LYS A 96 15.13 22.87 3.98
N ARG A 97 14.32 22.62 2.94
CA ARG A 97 14.83 22.26 1.61
C ARG A 97 15.63 23.40 0.98
N LEU A 98 15.16 24.64 1.11
CA LEU A 98 15.90 25.82 0.66
C LEU A 98 17.24 25.97 1.41
N ALA A 99 17.24 25.80 2.73
CA ALA A 99 18.47 25.81 3.53
C ALA A 99 19.45 24.69 3.11
N LYS A 100 18.94 23.50 2.79
CA LYS A 100 19.77 22.41 2.25
C LYS A 100 20.37 22.77 0.89
N GLN A 101 19.57 23.33 -0.01
CA GLN A 101 20.05 23.78 -1.32
C GLN A 101 21.11 24.88 -1.19
N LYS A 102 20.94 25.82 -0.26
CA LYS A 102 21.95 26.85 0.06
C LYS A 102 23.25 26.21 0.52
N TRP A 103 23.18 25.26 1.46
CA TRP A 103 24.36 24.51 1.92
C TRP A 103 25.03 23.71 0.81
N ASP A 104 24.26 23.06 -0.07
CA ASP A 104 24.80 22.29 -1.19
C ASP A 104 25.55 23.17 -2.21
N ARG A 105 25.17 24.45 -2.34
CA ARG A 105 25.84 25.41 -3.23
C ARG A 105 27.07 26.06 -2.61
N GLN A 106 26.97 26.47 -1.35
CA GLN A 106 28.00 27.30 -0.70
C GLN A 106 29.02 26.47 0.08
N SER A 107 28.64 25.29 0.56
CA SER A 107 29.44 24.41 1.43
C SER A 107 30.07 25.11 2.67
N ASP A 108 29.52 26.25 3.09
CA ASP A 108 29.99 27.01 4.24
C ASP A 108 29.46 26.46 5.57
N GLU A 109 30.23 26.59 6.66
CA GLU A 109 29.77 26.14 7.99
C GLU A 109 28.53 26.91 8.48
N LYS A 110 28.39 28.19 8.11
CA LYS A 110 27.18 28.99 8.39
C LYS A 110 25.94 28.37 7.72
N SER A 111 26.04 28.04 6.43
CA SER A 111 24.95 27.41 5.68
C SER A 111 24.60 26.01 6.19
N ARG A 112 25.60 25.27 6.69
CA ARG A 112 25.41 23.97 7.36
C ARG A 112 24.66 24.13 8.68
N GLN A 113 25.00 25.15 9.47
CA GLN A 113 24.34 25.44 10.74
C GLN A 113 22.88 25.85 10.54
N GLU A 114 22.60 26.74 9.59
CA GLU A 114 21.24 27.10 9.19
C GLU A 114 20.42 25.85 8.81
N TYR A 115 20.98 24.94 8.00
CA TYR A 115 20.28 23.69 7.67
C TYR A 115 19.99 22.81 8.89
N LYS A 116 20.94 22.70 9.84
CA LYS A 116 20.73 21.92 11.07
C LYS A 116 19.59 22.49 11.91
N GLU A 117 19.56 23.81 12.07
CA GLU A 117 18.50 24.52 12.81
C GLU A 117 17.14 24.31 12.14
N MET A 118 17.04 24.51 10.83
CA MET A 118 15.79 24.27 10.10
C MET A 118 15.36 22.81 10.13
N ARG A 119 16.31 21.87 10.12
CA ARG A 119 16.02 20.44 10.30
C ARG A 119 15.47 20.15 11.70
N GLN A 120 16.00 20.79 12.74
CA GLN A 120 15.49 20.63 14.11
C GLN A 120 14.11 21.26 14.27
N GLN A 121 13.90 22.43 13.65
CA GLN A 121 12.61 23.11 13.67
C GLN A 121 11.53 22.26 13.00
N VAL A 122 11.80 21.71 11.81
CA VAL A 122 10.88 20.76 11.14
C VAL A 122 10.54 19.57 12.03
N LYS A 123 11.50 19.01 12.78
CA LYS A 123 11.21 17.90 13.71
C LYS A 123 10.25 18.34 14.82
N ARG A 124 10.43 19.56 15.36
CA ARG A 124 9.55 20.13 16.39
C ARG A 124 8.15 20.36 15.83
N ASP A 125 8.02 20.95 14.65
CA ASP A 125 6.73 21.28 14.05
C ASP A 125 5.96 20.01 13.67
N VAL A 126 6.64 19.00 13.13
CA VAL A 126 6.03 17.67 12.90
C VAL A 126 5.58 17.03 14.21
N ALA A 127 6.37 17.14 15.29
CA ALA A 127 5.97 16.60 16.59
C ALA A 127 4.74 17.33 17.15
N LYS A 128 4.69 18.66 17.04
CA LYS A 128 3.53 19.48 17.43
C LYS A 128 2.28 19.11 16.63
N ALA A 129 2.39 19.03 15.30
CA ALA A 129 1.28 18.69 14.43
C ALA A 129 0.74 17.28 14.71
N LYS A 130 1.63 16.30 14.94
CA LYS A 130 1.23 14.95 15.36
C LYS A 130 0.54 14.95 16.72
N LYS A 131 1.09 15.68 17.69
CA LYS A 131 0.50 15.81 19.03
C LYS A 131 -0.92 16.36 18.93
N LYS A 132 -1.10 17.48 18.23
CA LYS A 132 -2.41 18.10 18.02
C LYS A 132 -3.42 17.14 17.36
N ALA A 133 -3.00 16.47 16.28
CA ALA A 133 -3.89 15.55 15.59
C ALA A 133 -4.21 14.29 16.42
N TYR A 134 -3.33 13.88 17.33
CA TYR A 134 -3.65 12.85 18.33
C TYR A 134 -4.59 13.36 19.41
N GLU A 135 -4.42 14.58 19.92
CA GLU A 135 -5.32 15.20 20.89
C GLU A 135 -6.75 15.27 20.33
N GLU A 136 -6.93 15.79 19.11
CA GLU A 136 -8.22 15.83 18.40
C GLU A 136 -8.81 14.43 18.19
N LEU A 137 -7.97 13.43 17.90
CA LEU A 137 -8.40 12.04 17.81
C LEU A 137 -8.92 11.53 19.16
N TYR A 138 -8.20 11.80 20.25
CA TYR A 138 -8.57 11.32 21.59
C TYR A 138 -9.87 11.97 22.07
N GLU A 139 -10.05 13.27 21.89
CA GLU A 139 -11.31 13.97 22.19
C GLU A 139 -12.48 13.32 21.45
N ARG A 140 -12.31 13.01 20.17
CA ARG A 140 -13.35 12.36 19.36
C ARG A 140 -13.64 10.93 19.83
N LEU A 141 -12.63 10.19 20.27
CA LEU A 141 -12.81 8.82 20.79
C LEU A 141 -13.59 8.79 22.11
N ASP A 142 -13.61 9.89 22.87
CA ASP A 142 -14.37 10.02 24.13
C ASP A 142 -15.87 10.28 23.89
N THR A 143 -16.26 10.55 22.63
CA THR A 143 -17.65 10.70 22.23
C THR A 143 -18.30 9.36 21.88
N LYS A 144 -19.63 9.25 22.03
CA LYS A 144 -20.39 8.05 21.59
C LYS A 144 -20.21 7.73 20.10
N GLU A 145 -19.96 8.74 19.28
CA GLU A 145 -19.72 8.59 17.84
C GLU A 145 -18.32 8.01 17.54
N GLY A 146 -17.37 8.21 18.46
CA GLY A 146 -15.99 7.73 18.39
C GLY A 146 -15.79 6.25 18.72
N GLU A 147 -16.78 5.58 19.31
CA GLU A 147 -16.68 4.18 19.74
C GLU A 147 -16.30 3.23 18.58
N LYS A 148 -16.90 3.44 17.39
CA LYS A 148 -16.59 2.66 16.18
C LYS A 148 -15.13 2.84 15.74
N ASP A 149 -14.57 4.02 15.95
CA ASP A 149 -13.20 4.35 15.58
C ASP A 149 -12.20 3.74 16.57
N LEU A 150 -12.55 3.66 17.84
CA LEU A 150 -11.78 2.95 18.86
C LEU A 150 -11.62 1.47 18.50
N TYR A 151 -12.71 0.78 18.19
CA TYR A 151 -12.65 -0.63 17.75
C TYR A 151 -11.89 -0.81 16.43
N ARG A 152 -11.89 0.20 15.56
CA ARG A 152 -11.09 0.18 14.31
C ARG A 152 -9.60 0.28 14.63
N LEU A 153 -9.20 1.19 15.51
CA LEU A 153 -7.81 1.36 15.97
C LEU A 153 -7.31 0.10 16.70
N ALA A 154 -8.13 -0.48 17.58
CA ALA A 154 -7.80 -1.72 18.28
C ALA A 154 -7.55 -2.86 17.28
N ARG A 155 -8.43 -3.05 16.29
CA ARG A 155 -8.25 -4.05 15.22
C ARG A 155 -7.02 -3.79 14.34
N GLN A 156 -6.70 -2.53 14.06
CA GLN A 156 -5.47 -2.19 13.33
C GLN A 156 -4.20 -2.56 14.12
N ARG A 157 -4.18 -2.26 15.43
CA ARG A 157 -3.07 -2.63 16.32
C ARG A 157 -2.90 -4.14 16.44
N ASP A 158 -4.00 -4.86 16.66
CA ASP A 158 -4.02 -6.33 16.69
C ASP A 158 -3.47 -6.93 15.39
N ARG A 159 -3.89 -6.41 14.23
CA ARG A 159 -3.32 -6.83 12.94
C ARG A 159 -1.83 -6.51 12.84
N ALA A 160 -1.39 -5.32 13.24
CA ALA A 160 0.01 -4.94 13.17
C ALA A 160 0.94 -5.84 14.02
N GLY A 161 0.42 -6.40 15.12
CA GLY A 161 1.13 -7.37 15.97
C GLY A 161 1.13 -8.81 15.45
N LYS A 162 0.35 -9.12 14.41
CA LYS A 162 0.28 -10.47 13.83
C LYS A 162 1.35 -10.63 12.74
N ASP A 163 2.28 -11.54 12.95
CA ASP A 163 3.32 -11.91 11.97
C ASP A 163 2.71 -12.48 10.67
N VAL A 164 1.54 -13.12 10.78
CA VAL A 164 0.80 -13.70 9.67
C VAL A 164 -0.55 -12.98 9.55
N LEU A 165 -0.58 -11.93 8.72
CA LEU A 165 -1.77 -11.13 8.45
C LEU A 165 -2.80 -11.85 7.55
N GLN A 166 -2.36 -12.86 6.80
CA GLN A 166 -3.18 -13.70 5.93
C GLN A 166 -2.84 -15.15 6.18
N VAL A 167 -3.86 -16.02 6.26
CA VAL A 167 -3.67 -17.47 6.25
C VAL A 167 -2.79 -17.81 5.04
N ARG A 168 -1.55 -18.23 5.30
CA ARG A 168 -0.66 -18.70 4.24
C ARG A 168 -1.08 -20.11 3.89
N ALA A 169 -1.85 -20.24 2.82
CA ALA A 169 -2.09 -21.53 2.20
C ALA A 169 -0.75 -22.05 1.64
N VAL A 170 -0.39 -23.28 2.01
CA VAL A 170 0.73 -23.98 1.37
C VAL A 170 0.29 -24.30 -0.05
N LYS A 171 1.12 -23.96 -1.03
CA LYS A 171 0.85 -24.21 -2.45
C LYS A 171 1.94 -25.08 -3.06
N ASP A 172 1.57 -25.86 -4.06
CA ASP A 172 2.51 -26.61 -4.91
C ASP A 172 3.24 -25.68 -5.90
N GLY A 173 4.10 -26.25 -6.74
CA GLY A 173 4.83 -25.53 -7.78
C GLY A 173 3.93 -24.92 -8.87
N GLU A 174 2.69 -25.41 -9.00
CA GLU A 174 1.69 -24.96 -9.97
C GLU A 174 0.75 -23.88 -9.40
N GLY A 175 0.81 -23.64 -8.08
CA GLY A 175 0.06 -22.60 -7.39
C GLY A 175 -1.29 -23.06 -6.79
N ASN A 176 -1.59 -24.36 -6.82
CA ASN A 176 -2.76 -24.96 -6.21
C ASN A 176 -2.58 -25.06 -4.68
N VAL A 177 -3.68 -24.90 -3.93
CA VAL A 177 -3.63 -24.97 -2.46
C VAL A 177 -3.60 -26.44 -2.02
N LEU A 178 -2.57 -26.80 -1.25
CA LEU A 178 -2.42 -28.12 -0.67
C LEU A 178 -3.28 -28.22 0.59
N THR A 179 -4.16 -29.21 0.62
CA THR A 179 -5.12 -29.44 1.72
C THR A 179 -4.82 -30.68 2.57
N SER A 180 -4.08 -31.66 2.04
CA SER A 180 -3.71 -32.90 2.76
C SER A 180 -2.27 -32.87 3.28
N GLU A 181 -2.05 -33.47 4.45
CA GLU A 181 -0.76 -33.51 5.14
C GLU A 181 0.33 -34.19 4.29
N GLU A 182 0.00 -35.30 3.64
CA GLU A 182 0.94 -36.01 2.76
C GLU A 182 1.37 -35.17 1.55
N SER A 183 0.51 -34.29 1.04
CA SER A 183 0.83 -33.44 -0.11
C SER A 183 1.69 -32.24 0.30
N VAL A 184 1.50 -31.74 1.53
CA VAL A 184 2.36 -30.69 2.10
C VAL A 184 3.78 -31.21 2.35
N LEU A 185 3.92 -32.45 2.81
CA LEU A 185 5.22 -33.09 3.08
C LEU A 185 6.00 -33.46 1.82
N ARG A 186 5.32 -33.69 0.69
CA ARG A 186 5.92 -34.06 -0.61
C ARG A 186 6.30 -32.86 -1.50
N ARG A 187 6.15 -31.64 -1.00
CA ARG A 187 6.39 -30.39 -1.71
C ARG A 187 7.87 -30.09 -1.98
#